data_AF-A0A943QL24-F1
#
_entry.id   AF-A0A943QL24-F1
#
_cell.length_a   1.000
_cell.length_b   1.000
_cell.length_c   1.000
_cell.angle_alpha   90.00
_cell.angle_beta   90.00
_cell.angle_gamma   90.00
#
_symmetry.space_group_name_H-M   'P 1'
#
loop_
_entity.id
_entity.type
_entity.pdbx_description
1 polymer ?
#
loop_
_entity_poly.entity_id
_entity_poly.type
_entity_poly.pdbx_seq_one_letter_code
_entity_poly.pdbx_strand_id
1 'polypeptide(L)'
;MPRSYSYSADFDSETEELFKNAVFLGEGHNGIVYELPENKAIKIFKESKCCKEEGEILKKVSRSRYFPRLYNMGSFYMVRDKVHGKRLDHYIKKKGFNYEISENLYYLIEEFKKLKFVKLDARCRDIYITNDNKVMVIDPKQCYKKKVSYPRHLMKGLEKIGVLDSFLEDINIIDKKVAKNWRKKYNQYLQNRDDEK
;
A
#
# COMPACT_ATOMS: atom_id res chain seq x y z
N MET A 1 15.93 15.00 17.44
CA MET A 1 15.65 14.11 18.59
C MET A 1 15.09 12.81 18.05
N PRO A 2 15.65 11.64 18.41
CA PRO A 2 14.97 10.37 18.16
C PRO A 2 13.66 10.42 18.94
N ARG A 3 12.54 10.16 18.27
CA ARG A 3 11.25 10.15 18.94
C ARG A 3 11.16 8.83 19.73
N SER A 4 11.47 8.86 21.02
CA SER A 4 11.27 7.70 21.89
C SER A 4 9.78 7.57 22.19
N TYR A 5 9.04 6.90 21.32
CA TYR A 5 7.66 6.52 21.63
C TYR A 5 7.69 5.26 22.49
N SER A 6 7.04 5.31 23.65
CA SER A 6 6.75 4.11 24.43
C SER A 6 5.58 3.38 23.78
N TYR A 7 5.83 2.16 23.31
CA TYR A 7 4.78 1.28 22.81
C TYR A 7 4.35 0.34 23.93
N SER A 8 3.04 0.24 24.13
CA SER A 8 2.43 -0.76 25.00
C SER A 8 1.19 -1.29 24.29
N ALA A 9 1.03 -2.60 24.28
CA ALA A 9 -0.11 -3.27 23.69
C ALA A 9 -0.48 -4.48 24.55
N ASP A 10 -1.78 -4.61 24.76
CA ASP A 10 -2.47 -5.68 25.50
C ASP A 10 -2.64 -6.91 24.61
N PHE A 11 -1.55 -7.65 24.36
CA PHE A 11 -1.61 -8.88 23.58
C PHE A 11 -2.52 -9.92 24.24
N ASP A 12 -3.23 -10.69 23.42
CA ASP A 12 -3.82 -11.95 23.90
C ASP A 12 -2.75 -13.05 23.97
N SER A 13 -3.11 -14.17 24.60
CA SER A 13 -2.18 -15.25 24.89
C SER A 13 -1.54 -15.86 23.63
N GLU A 14 -2.27 -15.97 22.52
CA GLU A 14 -1.72 -16.46 21.25
C GLU A 14 -0.71 -15.46 20.66
N THR A 15 -1.07 -14.17 20.64
CA THR A 15 -0.19 -13.12 20.12
C THR A 15 1.06 -12.97 20.97
N GLU A 16 0.94 -13.04 22.31
CA GLU A 16 2.05 -12.97 23.24
C GLU A 16 3.05 -14.11 23.00
N GLU A 17 2.56 -15.35 22.80
CA GLU A 17 3.41 -16.50 22.51
C GLU A 17 4.16 -16.32 21.17
N LEU A 18 3.47 -15.89 20.12
CA LEU A 18 4.10 -15.58 18.83
C LEU A 18 5.15 -14.46 18.96
N PHE A 19 4.89 -13.46 19.80
CA PHE A 19 5.74 -12.28 19.94
C PHE A 19 7.09 -12.58 20.60
N LYS A 20 7.21 -13.66 21.37
CA LYS A 20 8.49 -14.10 21.97
C LYS A 20 9.60 -14.32 20.93
N ASN A 21 9.22 -14.70 19.71
CA ASN A 21 10.13 -14.92 18.59
C ASN A 21 10.11 -13.79 17.56
N ALA A 22 9.62 -12.61 17.95
CA ALA A 22 9.42 -11.50 17.03
C ALA A 22 10.75 -10.87 16.59
N VAL A 23 10.86 -10.57 15.30
CA VAL A 23 12.03 -9.88 14.73
C VAL A 23 11.62 -8.50 14.24
N PHE A 24 12.33 -7.45 14.66
CA PHE A 24 12.03 -6.08 14.23
C PHE A 24 12.16 -5.93 12.70
N LEU A 25 11.11 -5.43 12.05
CA LEU A 25 11.10 -5.14 10.61
C LEU A 25 11.25 -3.65 10.30
N GLY A 26 10.71 -2.78 11.16
CA GLY A 26 10.81 -1.34 10.95
C GLY A 26 9.81 -0.53 11.76
N GLU A 27 10.09 0.77 11.88
CA GLU A 27 9.18 1.74 12.46
C GLU A 27 8.66 2.69 11.37
N GLY A 28 7.34 2.85 11.30
CA GLY A 28 6.67 3.82 10.46
C GLY A 28 6.08 4.97 11.26
N HIS A 29 5.37 5.86 10.57
CA HIS A 29 4.75 7.03 11.20
C HIS A 29 3.79 6.66 12.35
N ASN A 30 2.97 5.62 12.13
CA ASN A 30 1.85 5.27 13.01
C ASN A 30 2.14 4.11 13.96
N GLY A 31 3.30 3.47 13.84
CA GLY A 31 3.53 2.20 14.53
C GLY A 31 4.85 1.53 14.18
N ILE A 32 5.19 0.54 14.98
CA ILE A 32 6.33 -0.35 14.81
C ILE A 32 5.85 -1.70 14.30
N VAL A 33 6.66 -2.37 13.48
CA VAL A 33 6.31 -3.65 12.85
C VAL A 33 7.38 -4.68 13.20
N TYR A 34 6.91 -5.85 13.61
CA TYR A 34 7.73 -7.03 13.81
C TYR A 34 7.24 -8.18 12.92
N GLU A 35 8.17 -9.00 12.48
CA GLU A 35 7.90 -10.31 11.93
C GLU A 35 7.56 -11.27 13.06
N LEU A 36 6.57 -12.12 12.82
CA LEU A 36 6.19 -13.22 13.70
C LEU A 36 6.42 -14.56 12.96
N PRO A 37 6.44 -15.70 13.69
CA PRO A 37 6.40 -17.02 13.08
C PRO A 37 5.22 -17.19 12.09
N GLU A 38 5.29 -18.26 11.28
CA GLU A 38 4.20 -18.65 10.35
C GLU A 38 3.85 -17.58 9.30
N ASN A 39 4.85 -16.84 8.82
CA ASN A 39 4.67 -15.83 7.78
C ASN A 39 3.68 -14.72 8.18
N LYS A 40 3.61 -14.40 9.47
CA LYS A 40 2.81 -13.32 10.04
C LYS A 40 3.68 -12.10 10.34
N ALA A 41 3.02 -10.95 10.50
CA ALA A 41 3.63 -9.74 11.02
C ALA A 41 2.66 -9.07 11.97
N ILE A 42 3.19 -8.51 13.05
CA ILE A 42 2.45 -7.68 13.99
C ILE A 42 2.83 -6.22 13.79
N LYS A 43 1.82 -5.36 13.74
CA LYS A 43 2.00 -3.91 13.79
C LYS A 43 1.45 -3.41 15.11
N ILE A 44 2.29 -2.75 15.89
CA ILE A 44 1.92 -2.10 17.15
C ILE A 44 1.81 -0.59 16.86
N PHE A 45 0.65 -0.03 17.14
CA PHE A 45 0.29 1.34 16.82
C PHE A 45 0.52 2.28 18.00
N LYS A 46 0.79 3.54 17.69
CA LYS A 46 0.86 4.63 18.69
C LYS A 46 -0.53 5.04 19.19
N GLU A 47 -1.55 4.88 18.34
CA GLU A 47 -2.92 5.31 18.59
C GLU A 47 -3.90 4.20 18.24
N SER A 48 -4.80 3.88 19.17
CA SER A 48 -5.83 2.84 18.98
C SER A 48 -6.79 3.16 17.83
N LYS A 49 -7.12 4.44 17.62
CA LYS A 49 -7.92 4.90 16.49
C LYS A 49 -7.27 4.53 15.15
N CYS A 50 -5.96 4.70 15.04
CA CYS A 50 -5.23 4.31 13.84
C CYS A 50 -5.24 2.80 13.62
N CYS A 51 -5.11 2.00 14.69
CA CYS A 51 -5.22 0.54 14.62
C CYS A 51 -6.59 0.12 14.10
N LYS A 52 -7.66 0.61 14.74
CA LYS A 52 -9.04 0.30 14.39
C LYS A 52 -9.38 0.70 12.96
N GLU A 53 -9.03 1.91 12.52
CA GLU A 53 -9.31 2.35 11.15
C GLU A 53 -8.61 1.49 10.09
N GLU A 54 -7.37 1.06 10.33
CA GLU A 54 -6.61 0.22 9.40
C GLU A 54 -7.11 -1.24 9.40
N GLY A 55 -7.35 -1.81 10.59
CA GLY A 55 -7.87 -3.17 10.76
C GLY A 55 -9.26 -3.35 10.16
N GLU A 56 -10.17 -2.39 10.32
CA GLU A 56 -11.51 -2.44 9.70
C GLU A 56 -11.45 -2.44 8.17
N ILE A 57 -10.46 -1.75 7.59
CA ILE A 57 -10.24 -1.78 6.14
C ILE A 57 -9.71 -3.16 5.73
N LEU A 58 -8.68 -3.68 6.40
CA LEU A 58 -8.11 -5.00 6.10
C LEU A 58 -9.13 -6.13 6.25
N LYS A 59 -10.01 -6.06 7.26
CA LYS A 59 -11.10 -7.02 7.44
C LYS A 59 -12.04 -7.04 6.23
N LYS A 60 -12.41 -5.86 5.71
CA LYS A 60 -13.29 -5.72 4.53
C LYS A 60 -12.66 -6.22 3.25
N VAL A 61 -11.35 -6.07 3.09
CA VAL A 61 -10.62 -6.43 1.86
C VAL A 61 -9.89 -7.77 1.96
N SER A 62 -10.11 -8.54 3.03
CA SER A 62 -9.39 -9.77 3.38
C SER A 62 -9.38 -10.88 2.31
N ARG A 63 -10.31 -10.82 1.34
CA ARG A 63 -10.39 -11.76 0.21
C ARG A 63 -9.57 -11.33 -1.00
N SER A 64 -9.08 -10.09 -1.01
CA SER A 64 -8.32 -9.54 -2.12
C SER A 64 -6.84 -9.92 -1.98
N ARG A 65 -6.25 -10.46 -3.04
CA ARG A 65 -4.82 -10.83 -3.07
C ARG A 65 -3.86 -9.64 -2.91
N TYR A 66 -4.38 -8.43 -3.10
CA TYR A 66 -3.60 -7.19 -3.08
C TYR A 66 -3.43 -6.59 -1.69
N PHE A 67 -4.01 -7.20 -0.66
CA PHE A 67 -3.93 -6.71 0.71
C PHE A 67 -3.57 -7.88 1.64
N PRO A 68 -2.83 -7.61 2.73
CA PRO A 68 -2.55 -8.65 3.71
C PRO A 68 -3.83 -9.06 4.45
N ARG A 69 -3.99 -10.36 4.69
CA ARG A 69 -5.06 -10.89 5.52
C ARG A 69 -4.84 -10.48 6.97
N LEU A 70 -5.92 -10.04 7.62
CA LEU A 70 -5.95 -9.78 9.06
C LEU A 70 -6.27 -11.09 9.80
N TYR A 71 -5.41 -11.49 10.73
CA TYR A 71 -5.62 -12.66 11.59
C TYR A 71 -6.22 -12.27 12.93
N ASN A 72 -5.67 -11.22 13.54
CA ASN A 72 -6.06 -10.78 14.87
C ASN A 72 -5.90 -9.26 15.03
N MET A 73 -6.62 -8.68 15.97
CA MET A 73 -6.58 -7.24 16.26
C MET A 73 -6.97 -6.96 17.71
N GLY A 74 -6.08 -6.31 18.45
CA GLY A 74 -6.38 -5.71 19.75
C GLY A 74 -6.48 -4.19 19.68
N SER A 75 -6.47 -3.53 20.84
CA SER A 75 -6.66 -2.08 20.94
C SER A 75 -5.56 -1.29 20.23
N PHE A 76 -4.31 -1.76 20.35
CA PHE A 76 -3.12 -1.08 19.84
C PHE A 76 -2.29 -1.95 18.89
N TYR A 77 -2.76 -3.13 18.49
CA TYR A 77 -2.00 -4.00 17.60
C TYR A 77 -2.89 -4.75 16.62
N MET A 78 -2.28 -5.20 15.53
CA MET A 78 -2.90 -6.16 14.63
C MET A 78 -1.88 -7.17 14.11
N VAL A 79 -2.31 -8.42 14.01
CA VAL A 79 -1.57 -9.52 13.39
C VAL A 79 -2.12 -9.74 11.99
N ARG A 80 -1.26 -9.70 10.98
CA ARG A 80 -1.62 -9.83 9.57
C ARG A 80 -0.59 -10.65 8.80
N ASP A 81 -0.86 -10.96 7.54
CA ASP A 81 0.15 -11.55 6.64
C ASP A 81 1.42 -10.72 6.64
N LYS A 82 2.58 -11.37 6.69
CA LYS A 82 3.86 -10.75 6.35
C LYS A 82 3.84 -10.39 4.88
N VAL A 83 4.17 -9.13 4.58
CA VAL A 83 4.28 -8.67 3.20
C VAL A 83 5.72 -8.85 2.75
N HIS A 84 5.90 -9.60 1.67
CA HIS A 84 7.20 -9.90 1.08
C HIS A 84 7.61 -8.86 0.05
N GLY A 85 8.87 -8.95 -0.36
CA GLY A 85 9.40 -8.16 -1.46
C GLY A 85 9.96 -6.81 -1.01
N LYS A 86 9.97 -5.86 -1.94
CA LYS A 86 10.55 -4.52 -1.75
C LYS A 86 9.54 -3.46 -2.10
N ARG A 87 9.70 -2.26 -1.52
CA ARG A 87 8.93 -1.10 -1.96
C ARG A 87 9.04 -0.89 -3.47
N LEU A 88 7.91 -0.61 -4.12
CA LEU A 88 7.79 -0.54 -5.57
C LEU A 88 8.82 0.39 -6.22
N ASP A 89 8.98 1.60 -5.68
CA ASP A 89 9.94 2.59 -6.16
C ASP A 89 11.39 2.11 -6.07
N HIS A 90 11.75 1.45 -4.98
CA HIS A 90 13.09 0.89 -4.79
C HIS A 90 13.34 -0.31 -5.69
N TYR A 91 12.33 -1.15 -5.89
CA TYR A 91 12.43 -2.31 -6.78
C TYR A 91 12.67 -1.88 -8.22
N ILE A 92 11.81 -1.00 -8.76
CA ILE A 92 11.90 -0.54 -10.15
C ILE A 92 13.26 0.12 -10.42
N LYS A 93 13.76 0.97 -9.51
CA LYS A 93 15.09 1.57 -9.64
C LYS A 93 16.23 0.56 -9.72
N LYS A 94 16.09 -0.59 -9.07
CA LYS A 94 17.14 -1.62 -8.98
C LYS A 94 17.02 -2.70 -10.06
N LYS A 95 15.79 -3.07 -10.44
CA LYS A 95 15.49 -4.22 -11.29
C LYS A 95 14.89 -3.86 -12.64
N GLY A 96 14.52 -2.60 -12.84
CA GLY A 96 13.85 -2.13 -14.04
C GLY A 96 12.33 -2.19 -13.94
N PHE A 97 11.70 -1.66 -14.97
CA PHE A 97 10.26 -1.65 -15.17
C PHE A 97 9.91 -2.51 -16.39
N ASN A 98 8.78 -3.20 -16.35
CA ASN A 98 8.31 -4.03 -17.46
C ASN A 98 6.77 -4.07 -17.50
N TYR A 99 6.25 -4.65 -18.57
CA TYR A 99 4.81 -4.77 -18.84
C TYR A 99 4.04 -5.48 -17.70
N GLU A 100 4.60 -6.55 -17.12
CA GLU A 100 3.93 -7.30 -16.04
C GLU A 100 3.77 -6.46 -14.77
N ILE A 101 4.72 -5.56 -14.48
CA ILE A 101 4.57 -4.59 -13.39
C ILE A 101 3.43 -3.61 -13.71
N SER A 102 3.37 -3.07 -14.94
CA SER A 102 2.26 -2.21 -15.37
C SER A 102 0.91 -2.88 -15.24
N GLU A 103 0.81 -4.12 -15.69
CA GLU A 103 -0.41 -4.92 -15.66
C GLU A 103 -0.87 -5.19 -14.22
N ASN A 104 0.04 -5.62 -13.33
CA ASN A 104 -0.27 -5.83 -11.92
C ASN A 104 -0.71 -4.53 -11.21
N LEU A 105 -0.09 -3.40 -11.53
CA LEU A 105 -0.49 -2.10 -11.00
C LEU A 105 -1.86 -1.66 -11.55
N TYR A 106 -2.17 -1.90 -12.81
CA TYR A 106 -3.49 -1.62 -13.37
C TYR A 106 -4.57 -2.44 -12.68
N TYR A 107 -4.38 -3.76 -12.56
CA TYR A 107 -5.36 -4.63 -11.92
C TYR A 107 -5.50 -4.38 -10.41
N LEU A 108 -4.46 -3.86 -9.74
CA LEU A 108 -4.58 -3.33 -8.39
C LEU A 108 -5.57 -2.15 -8.33
N ILE A 109 -5.51 -1.22 -9.27
CA ILE A 109 -6.45 -0.09 -9.31
C ILE A 109 -7.87 -0.54 -9.70
N GLU A 110 -8.01 -1.52 -10.59
CA GLU A 110 -9.31 -2.13 -10.88
C GLU A 110 -9.89 -2.85 -9.66
N GLU A 111 -9.05 -3.51 -8.86
CA GLU A 111 -9.47 -4.12 -7.61
C GLU A 111 -10.03 -3.07 -6.63
N PHE A 112 -9.43 -1.88 -6.54
CA PHE A 112 -9.98 -0.81 -5.70
C PHE A 112 -11.40 -0.45 -6.11
N LYS A 113 -11.72 -0.45 -7.42
CA LYS A 113 -13.09 -0.23 -7.91
C LYS A 113 -14.01 -1.38 -7.47
N LYS A 114 -13.58 -2.63 -7.61
CA LYS A 114 -14.35 -3.82 -7.19
C LYS A 114 -14.66 -3.80 -5.68
N LEU A 115 -13.70 -3.34 -4.88
CA LEU A 115 -13.83 -3.16 -3.42
C LEU A 115 -14.61 -1.90 -3.02
N LYS A 116 -15.17 -1.17 -4.00
CA LYS A 116 -15.95 0.06 -3.82
C LYS A 116 -15.18 1.17 -3.09
N PHE A 117 -13.86 1.23 -3.27
CA PHE A 117 -13.06 2.35 -2.77
C PHE A 117 -13.47 3.62 -3.51
N VAL A 118 -13.60 4.73 -2.76
CA VAL A 118 -13.81 6.06 -3.36
C VAL A 118 -12.48 6.71 -3.75
N LYS A 119 -11.37 6.22 -3.18
CA LYS A 119 -9.99 6.60 -3.50
C LYS A 119 -9.33 5.52 -4.34
N LEU A 120 -9.30 5.73 -5.66
CA LEU A 120 -8.63 4.84 -6.61
C LEU A 120 -7.14 5.22 -6.74
N ASP A 121 -6.41 5.18 -5.63
CA ASP A 121 -5.06 5.73 -5.56
C ASP A 121 -4.23 5.12 -4.43
N ALA A 122 -2.94 4.91 -4.71
CA ALA A 122 -1.95 4.38 -3.78
C ALA A 122 -0.59 5.06 -4.07
N ARG A 123 0.32 5.08 -3.10
CA ARG A 123 1.69 5.60 -3.32
C ARG A 123 2.64 4.43 -3.56
N CYS A 124 3.69 4.63 -4.34
CA CYS A 124 4.73 3.60 -4.50
C CYS A 124 5.34 3.12 -3.18
N ARG A 125 5.41 3.99 -2.16
CA ARG A 125 5.93 3.64 -0.82
C ARG A 125 5.00 2.69 -0.04
N ASP A 126 3.71 2.68 -0.39
CA ASP A 126 2.66 1.88 0.24
C ASP A 126 2.41 0.58 -0.53
N ILE A 127 3.15 0.35 -1.64
CA ILE A 127 3.07 -0.85 -2.48
C ILE A 127 4.40 -1.60 -2.37
N TYR A 128 4.31 -2.90 -2.09
CA TYR A 128 5.43 -3.84 -2.11
C TYR A 128 5.30 -4.75 -3.31
N ILE A 129 6.44 -5.12 -3.89
CA ILE A 129 6.54 -5.99 -5.06
C ILE A 129 7.59 -7.08 -4.81
N THR A 130 7.23 -8.30 -5.17
CA THR A 130 8.09 -9.49 -5.12
C THR A 130 8.85 -9.68 -6.45
N ASN A 131 9.81 -10.61 -6.49
CA ASN A 131 10.59 -10.85 -7.71
C ASN A 131 9.75 -11.48 -8.85
N ASP A 132 8.61 -12.09 -8.54
CA ASP A 132 7.58 -12.58 -9.47
C ASP A 132 6.51 -11.51 -9.76
N ASN A 133 6.85 -10.23 -9.58
CA ASN A 133 6.05 -9.04 -9.89
C ASN A 133 4.67 -8.93 -9.22
N LYS A 134 4.34 -9.80 -8.24
CA LYS A 134 3.13 -9.67 -7.43
C LYS A 134 3.21 -8.43 -6.55
N VAL A 135 2.14 -7.63 -6.54
CA VAL A 135 2.06 -6.39 -5.76
C VAL A 135 1.09 -6.53 -4.59
N MET A 136 1.42 -5.88 -3.47
CA MET A 136 0.58 -5.82 -2.27
C MET A 136 0.61 -4.43 -1.64
N VAL A 137 -0.54 -3.96 -1.17
CA VAL A 137 -0.69 -2.67 -0.48
C VAL A 137 -0.64 -2.90 1.03
N ILE A 138 0.26 -2.18 1.70
CA ILE A 138 0.45 -2.31 3.16
C ILE A 138 -0.29 -1.25 3.98
N ASP A 139 -0.69 -0.13 3.37
CA ASP A 139 -1.35 0.99 4.06
C ASP A 139 -2.57 1.49 3.24
N PRO A 140 -3.76 0.87 3.41
CA PRO A 140 -4.95 1.24 2.67
C PRO A 140 -5.72 2.43 3.30
N LYS A 141 -5.03 3.34 4.00
CA LYS A 141 -5.70 4.43 4.73
C LYS A 141 -6.54 5.35 3.84
N GLN A 142 -7.70 5.71 4.40
CA GLN A 142 -8.66 6.66 3.84
C GLN A 142 -9.29 6.23 2.50
N CYS A 143 -9.18 4.95 2.13
CA CYS A 143 -9.70 4.46 0.85
C CYS A 143 -11.21 4.66 0.64
N TYR A 144 -11.98 4.77 1.72
CA TYR A 144 -13.43 5.01 1.71
C TYR A 144 -13.85 6.45 2.06
N LYS A 145 -12.91 7.34 2.41
CA LYS A 145 -13.22 8.70 2.90
C LYS A 145 -12.98 9.79 1.86
N LYS A 146 -11.89 9.71 1.09
CA LYS A 146 -11.47 10.77 0.17
C LYS A 146 -11.66 10.37 -1.29
N LYS A 147 -12.56 11.04 -2.00
CA LYS A 147 -12.81 10.74 -3.42
C LYS A 147 -11.60 11.09 -4.28
N VAL A 148 -11.01 10.08 -4.93
CA VAL A 148 -9.93 10.23 -5.91
C VAL A 148 -10.23 9.26 -7.06
N SER A 149 -10.38 9.78 -8.26
CA SER A 149 -10.94 9.02 -9.39
C SER A 149 -9.89 8.41 -10.35
N TYR A 150 -8.61 8.54 -10.02
CA TYR A 150 -7.48 8.00 -10.77
C TYR A 150 -6.22 7.94 -9.89
N PRO A 151 -5.21 7.11 -10.21
CA PRO A 151 -4.11 6.81 -9.30
C PRO A 151 -3.02 7.91 -9.33
N ARG A 152 -3.40 9.14 -8.97
CA ARG A 152 -2.55 10.32 -9.06
C ARG A 152 -1.24 10.16 -8.31
N HIS A 153 -1.26 9.69 -7.06
CA HIS A 153 -0.02 9.57 -6.28
C HIS A 153 0.87 8.43 -6.78
N LEU A 154 0.30 7.38 -7.33
CA LEU A 154 1.05 6.32 -8.00
C LEU A 154 1.77 6.92 -9.21
N MET A 155 1.04 7.62 -10.08
CA MET A 155 1.60 8.26 -11.28
C MET A 155 2.72 9.25 -10.95
N LYS A 156 2.54 10.09 -9.90
CA LYS A 156 3.62 10.96 -9.40
C LYS A 156 4.86 10.19 -8.95
N GLY A 157 4.67 9.03 -8.34
CA GLY A 157 5.77 8.17 -7.91
C GLY A 157 6.51 7.54 -9.09
N LEU A 158 5.78 7.08 -10.11
CA LEU A 158 6.32 6.53 -11.35
C LEU A 158 7.04 7.58 -12.19
N GLU A 159 6.51 8.81 -12.26
CA GLU A 159 7.15 9.96 -12.91
C GLU A 159 8.49 10.27 -12.24
N LYS A 160 8.52 10.33 -10.91
CA LYS A 160 9.74 10.61 -10.14
C LYS A 160 10.85 9.58 -10.39
N ILE A 161 10.50 8.36 -10.80
CA ILE A 161 11.48 7.30 -11.10
C ILE A 161 11.63 7.05 -12.62
N GLY A 162 11.05 7.90 -13.47
CA GLY A 162 11.26 7.93 -14.91
C GLY A 162 10.51 6.88 -15.72
N VAL A 163 9.42 6.29 -15.20
CA VAL A 163 8.70 5.17 -15.86
C VAL A 163 7.22 5.46 -16.13
N LEU A 164 6.76 6.70 -15.92
CA LEU A 164 5.35 7.04 -16.10
C LEU A 164 4.87 6.87 -17.55
N ASP A 165 5.69 7.24 -18.54
CA ASP A 165 5.31 7.15 -19.94
C ASP A 165 5.15 5.69 -20.38
N SER A 166 6.13 4.84 -20.06
CA SER A 166 6.07 3.39 -20.30
C SER A 166 4.86 2.76 -19.61
N PHE A 167 4.59 3.12 -18.35
CA PHE A 167 3.39 2.66 -17.65
C PHE A 167 2.11 3.01 -18.41
N LEU A 168 1.97 4.26 -18.86
CA LEU A 168 0.76 4.70 -19.57
C LEU A 168 0.67 4.18 -21.01
N GLU A 169 1.78 3.79 -21.62
CA GLU A 169 1.80 3.06 -22.91
C GLU A 169 1.29 1.63 -22.73
N ASP A 170 1.78 0.93 -21.70
CA ASP A 170 1.29 -0.40 -21.34
C ASP A 170 -0.21 -0.36 -20.99
N ILE A 171 -0.66 0.65 -20.22
CA ILE A 171 -2.10 0.80 -19.93
C ILE A 171 -2.88 1.10 -21.21
N ASN A 172 -2.30 1.76 -22.21
CA ASN A 172 -2.98 2.00 -23.48
C ASN A 172 -3.18 0.71 -24.30
N ILE A 173 -2.28 -0.27 -24.13
CA ILE A 173 -2.42 -1.61 -24.69
C ILE A 173 -3.52 -2.40 -23.95
N ILE A 174 -3.52 -2.35 -22.60
CA ILE A 174 -4.48 -3.07 -21.76
C ILE A 174 -5.90 -2.49 -21.87
N ASP A 175 -6.04 -1.17 -21.68
CA ASP A 175 -7.29 -0.43 -21.70
C ASP A 175 -7.06 1.02 -22.17
N LYS A 176 -7.18 1.20 -23.49
CA LYS A 176 -7.06 2.50 -24.18
C LYS A 176 -7.93 3.60 -23.57
N LYS A 177 -9.13 3.27 -23.09
CA LYS A 177 -10.06 4.28 -22.52
C LYS A 177 -9.54 4.76 -21.17
N VAL A 178 -9.08 3.84 -20.32
CA VAL A 178 -8.48 4.18 -19.02
C VAL A 178 -7.19 4.96 -19.20
N ALA A 179 -6.30 4.54 -20.10
CA ALA A 179 -5.05 5.26 -20.40
C ALA A 179 -5.32 6.71 -20.82
N LYS A 180 -6.23 6.93 -21.78
CA LYS A 180 -6.61 8.28 -22.24
C LYS A 180 -7.17 9.14 -21.10
N ASN A 181 -8.01 8.56 -20.26
CA ASN A 181 -8.61 9.24 -19.12
C ASN A 181 -7.56 9.60 -18.05
N TRP A 182 -6.66 8.67 -17.70
CA TRP A 182 -5.59 8.92 -16.74
C TRP A 182 -4.59 9.96 -17.24
N ARG A 183 -4.15 9.88 -18.51
CA ARG A 183 -3.32 10.91 -19.17
C ARG A 183 -3.97 12.29 -19.06
N LYS A 184 -5.24 12.41 -19.46
CA LYS A 184 -5.99 13.69 -19.38
C LYS A 184 -6.00 14.25 -17.95
N LYS A 185 -6.38 13.44 -16.96
CA LYS A 185 -6.48 13.89 -15.57
C LYS A 185 -5.14 14.24 -14.94
N TYR A 186 -4.07 13.54 -15.33
CA TYR A 186 -2.72 13.84 -14.85
C TYR A 186 -2.20 15.13 -15.45
N ASN A 187 -2.39 15.37 -16.76
CA ASN A 187 -2.02 16.62 -17.41
C ASN A 187 -2.75 17.82 -16.80
N GLN A 188 -4.05 17.70 -16.54
CA GLN A 188 -4.82 18.74 -15.83
C GLN A 188 -4.26 19.01 -14.42
N TYR A 189 -3.81 17.95 -13.72
CA TYR A 189 -3.18 18.12 -12.41
C TYR A 189 -1.83 18.86 -12.50
N LEU A 190 -1.04 18.62 -13.56
CA LEU A 190 0.22 19.32 -13.77
C LEU A 190 -0.01 20.80 -14.07
N GLN A 191 -0.95 21.12 -14.97
CA GLN A 191 -1.31 22.50 -15.32
C GLN A 191 -1.71 23.31 -14.07
N ASN A 192 -2.68 22.79 -13.29
CA ASN A 192 -3.14 23.48 -12.09
C ASN A 192 -2.04 23.66 -11.03
N ARG A 193 -0.99 22.84 -11.04
CA ARG A 193 0.13 22.96 -10.11
C ARG A 193 1.11 24.06 -10.53
N ASP A 194 1.27 24.26 -11.83
CA ASP A 194 2.16 25.29 -12.37
C ASP A 194 1.50 26.67 -12.33
N ASP A 195 0.16 26.76 -12.38
CA ASP A 195 -0.61 27.99 -12.17
C ASP A 195 -0.59 28.49 -10.70
N GLU A 196 -0.24 27.62 -9.74
CA GLU A 196 -0.14 27.93 -8.30
C GLU A 196 1.28 28.35 -7.86
N LYS A 197 2.24 28.41 -8.78
CA LYS A 197 3.64 28.81 -8.52
C LYS A 197 3.96 30.19 -9.04
#